data_AF-A0A2Z3GZK7-F1
#
_entry.id   AF-A0A2Z3GZK7-F1
#
_cell.length_a   1.000
_cell.length_b   1.000
_cell.length_c   1.000
_cell.angle_alpha   90.00
_cell.angle_beta   90.00
_cell.angle_gamma   90.00
#
_symmetry.space_group_name_H-M   'P 1'
#
loop_
_entity.id
_entity.type
_entity.pdbx_description
1 polymer ?
#
loop_
_entity_poly.entity_id
_entity_poly.type
_entity_poly.pdbx_seq_one_letter_code
_entity_poly.pdbx_strand_id
1 'polypeptide(L)'
;MRCQYRAGVAFALMACGAVAVGGAGGVTKDGAEAAKAVKVKVFRHKSVSLTNAEADAALASMGNVLQTKDTSKDVTTPVTFVRDGSVQLLPANVAAVIQTQAQLNALFNAPSGVKIVRAINFCGGPGGSIIGCAPVGSPVVNIGAVRFTPALEGILWVHEYGHNCGLSHRTDDPNAVMFPSIGSTHRVVSLPESNRYRNGPAALTAGAAVAAEQPLPDPKDVKEFVRRHYPEGVPFEIAVKLRDQDKYKGAVETLLKMLDDPAEKEHLPEIVTTLCFIADEKAVEPLIKFVKSERSGADEFRAKNAVLIHLGDLIHKSKNKVALEYLQEMASKPSMVKKVAAPRAAAVMAANPKAVGDAAVIPPTEEELTAELSVSAAQGLALAGLQESEAALSALKESATALASVKEIADDAKKTSEKVRTFGQLKYYADRKKHEHNHEEKKP
;
A
#
# COMPACT_ATOMS: atom_id res chain seq x y z
N MET A 1 6.32 -64.14 30.23
CA MET A 1 7.53 -63.97 31.05
C MET A 1 7.24 -62.99 32.17
N ARG A 2 7.47 -63.43 33.41
CA ARG A 2 7.28 -62.69 34.69
C ARG A 2 8.59 -61.98 35.09
N CYS A 3 8.47 -60.92 35.90
CA CYS A 3 9.34 -60.37 36.98
C CYS A 3 9.19 -58.84 36.97
N GLN A 4 8.62 -58.10 37.94
CA GLN A 4 8.74 -58.01 39.42
C GLN A 4 10.16 -57.77 39.96
N TYR A 5 10.39 -56.58 40.56
CA TYR A 5 10.88 -56.25 41.93
C TYR A 5 11.12 -54.70 42.00
N ARG A 6 10.41 -53.91 42.82
CA ARG A 6 10.67 -53.47 44.23
C ARG A 6 12.06 -52.82 44.45
N ALA A 7 12.30 -51.81 45.29
CA ALA A 7 11.57 -50.85 46.12
C ALA A 7 12.64 -49.92 46.74
N GLY A 8 12.31 -48.69 47.13
CA GLY A 8 13.20 -47.82 47.91
C GLY A 8 12.50 -46.55 48.37
N VAL A 9 12.08 -46.54 49.65
CA VAL A 9 11.39 -45.47 50.37
C VAL A 9 12.40 -44.75 51.27
N ALA A 10 12.34 -43.41 51.41
CA ALA A 10 12.49 -42.71 52.69
C ALA A 10 12.25 -41.18 52.62
N PHE A 11 11.20 -40.76 53.36
CA PHE A 11 11.08 -39.64 54.31
C PHE A 11 11.40 -38.17 53.94
N ALA A 12 10.30 -37.41 53.91
CA ALA A 12 9.96 -36.23 54.73
C ALA A 12 10.90 -35.00 54.79
N LEU A 13 10.35 -33.87 54.31
CA LEU A 13 10.33 -32.64 55.11
C LEU A 13 9.09 -31.80 54.76
N MET A 14 8.24 -31.68 55.78
CA MET A 14 7.03 -30.88 55.85
C MET A 14 7.46 -29.44 56.11
N ALA A 15 7.12 -28.51 55.21
CA ALA A 15 7.20 -27.08 55.49
C ALA A 15 5.80 -26.48 55.27
N CYS A 16 5.14 -26.17 56.38
CA CYS A 16 4.02 -25.24 56.45
C CYS A 16 4.49 -23.86 55.94
N GLY A 17 3.95 -23.43 54.80
CA GLY A 17 4.05 -22.06 54.31
C GLY A 17 2.65 -21.54 54.04
N ALA A 18 2.30 -20.43 54.68
CA ALA A 18 0.97 -19.87 54.81
C ALA A 18 0.15 -19.79 53.51
N VAL A 19 -1.10 -20.28 53.58
CA VAL A 19 -2.17 -19.96 52.64
C VAL A 19 -2.58 -18.51 52.88
N ALA A 20 -2.21 -17.61 51.98
CA ALA A 20 -2.75 -16.26 51.94
C ALA A 20 -4.22 -16.35 51.50
N VAL A 21 -5.09 -16.09 52.46
CA VAL A 21 -6.55 -15.98 52.28
C VAL A 21 -6.86 -14.66 51.59
N GLY A 22 -7.52 -14.76 50.43
CA GLY A 22 -8.67 -13.93 50.09
C GLY A 22 -8.50 -12.41 50.10
N GLY A 23 -7.81 -11.87 49.08
CA GLY A 23 -8.10 -10.54 48.58
C GLY A 23 -9.06 -10.64 47.41
N ALA A 24 -10.37 -10.65 47.69
CA ALA A 24 -11.39 -10.48 46.66
C ALA A 24 -11.29 -9.05 46.09
N GLY A 25 -10.42 -8.86 45.11
CA GLY A 25 -10.47 -7.73 44.20
C GLY A 25 -11.79 -7.82 43.45
N GLY A 26 -12.77 -7.02 43.86
CA GLY A 26 -14.07 -6.96 43.22
C GLY A 26 -13.89 -6.69 41.73
N VAL A 27 -14.18 -7.70 40.92
CA VAL A 27 -14.49 -7.51 39.50
C VAL A 27 -15.79 -6.71 39.48
N THR A 28 -15.67 -5.38 39.39
CA THR A 28 -16.83 -4.55 39.09
C THR A 28 -17.32 -5.00 37.72
N LYS A 29 -18.52 -5.59 37.70
CA LYS A 29 -19.11 -6.21 36.52
C LYS A 29 -19.34 -5.25 35.34
N ASP A 30 -19.14 -3.94 35.54
CA ASP A 30 -19.49 -2.91 34.56
C ASP A 30 -18.44 -1.78 34.45
N GLY A 31 -17.17 -2.06 34.77
CA GLY A 31 -16.09 -1.09 34.63
C GLY A 31 -15.76 -0.83 33.15
N ALA A 32 -16.57 -0.02 32.47
CA ALA A 32 -16.27 0.47 31.12
C ALA A 32 -14.91 1.18 31.15
N GLU A 33 -13.90 0.57 30.52
CA GLU A 33 -12.57 1.15 30.40
C GLU A 33 -12.67 2.52 29.69
N ALA A 34 -12.05 3.54 30.26
CA ALA A 34 -12.12 4.89 29.71
C ALA A 34 -11.54 4.92 28.29
N ALA A 35 -12.26 5.54 27.35
CA ALA A 35 -11.81 5.59 25.97
C ALA A 35 -10.51 6.41 25.83
N LYS A 36 -9.51 5.82 25.17
CA LYS A 36 -8.26 6.49 24.83
C LYS A 36 -8.48 7.43 23.66
N ALA A 37 -8.16 8.71 23.83
CA ALA A 37 -8.14 9.67 22.73
C ALA A 37 -6.73 9.76 22.12
N VAL A 38 -6.62 9.52 20.83
CA VAL A 38 -5.41 9.69 20.03
C VAL A 38 -5.47 11.04 19.33
N LYS A 39 -4.51 11.92 19.64
CA LYS A 39 -4.36 13.23 18.99
C LYS A 39 -3.59 13.03 17.69
N VAL A 40 -4.21 13.41 16.56
CA VAL A 40 -3.66 13.16 15.22
C VAL A 40 -3.47 14.46 14.46
N LYS A 41 -2.21 14.79 14.11
CA LYS A 41 -1.93 15.85 13.14
C LYS A 41 -2.23 15.34 11.74
N VAL A 42 -2.78 16.20 10.90
CA VAL A 42 -3.14 15.87 9.52
C VAL A 42 -2.47 16.85 8.58
N PHE A 43 -1.80 16.32 7.57
CA PHE A 43 -1.08 17.07 6.56
C PHE A 43 -1.60 16.70 5.17
N ARG A 44 -1.56 17.67 4.26
CA ARG A 44 -1.81 17.44 2.84
C ARG A 44 -0.71 18.04 1.98
N HIS A 45 -0.41 17.41 0.86
CA HIS A 45 0.37 18.05 -0.18
C HIS A 45 -0.44 19.21 -0.79
N LYS A 46 0.23 20.28 -1.22
CA LYS A 46 -0.43 21.48 -1.79
C LYS A 46 -1.33 21.19 -2.99
N SER A 47 -1.08 20.09 -3.71
CA SER A 47 -1.87 19.64 -4.86
C SER A 47 -3.07 18.75 -4.52
N VAL A 48 -3.32 18.50 -3.23
CA VAL A 48 -4.43 17.67 -2.77
C VAL A 48 -5.42 18.53 -1.99
N SER A 49 -6.71 18.34 -2.26
CA SER A 49 -7.80 18.93 -1.47
C SER A 49 -8.08 18.07 -0.24
N LEU A 50 -8.02 18.68 0.95
CA LEU A 50 -8.45 18.08 2.21
C LEU A 50 -8.75 19.18 3.23
N THR A 51 -10.02 19.37 3.55
CA THR A 51 -10.49 20.33 4.56
C THR A 51 -10.39 19.77 5.97
N ASN A 52 -10.48 20.67 6.96
CA ASN A 52 -10.61 20.28 8.37
C ASN A 52 -11.80 19.34 8.61
N ALA A 53 -12.95 19.63 7.99
CA ALA A 53 -14.17 18.83 8.17
C ALA A 53 -14.04 17.43 7.56
N GLU A 54 -13.41 17.30 6.38
CA GLU A 54 -13.13 15.98 5.80
C GLU A 54 -12.14 15.18 6.65
N ALA A 55 -11.08 15.83 7.17
CA ALA A 55 -10.14 15.19 8.08
C ALA A 55 -10.82 14.73 9.38
N ASP A 56 -11.68 15.56 9.96
CA ASP A 56 -12.44 15.20 11.16
C ASP A 56 -13.41 14.04 10.90
N ALA A 57 -14.07 14.02 9.74
CA ALA A 57 -14.95 12.91 9.34
C ALA A 57 -14.17 11.60 9.18
N ALA A 58 -12.98 11.64 8.56
CA ALA A 58 -12.11 10.46 8.43
C ALA A 58 -11.62 9.96 9.79
N LEU A 59 -11.17 10.84 10.69
CA LEU A 59 -10.73 10.48 12.05
C LEU A 59 -11.89 9.93 12.90
N ALA A 60 -13.08 10.53 12.80
CA ALA A 60 -14.28 10.00 13.45
C ALA A 60 -14.64 8.61 12.91
N SER A 61 -14.51 8.41 11.59
CA SER A 61 -14.74 7.10 10.96
C SER A 61 -13.74 6.04 11.46
N MET A 62 -12.46 6.38 11.63
CA MET A 62 -11.47 5.47 12.26
C MET A 62 -11.93 5.03 13.66
N GLY A 63 -12.40 5.97 14.49
CA GLY A 63 -12.92 5.67 15.83
C GLY A 63 -14.16 4.78 15.78
N ASN A 64 -15.09 5.08 14.87
CA ASN A 64 -16.31 4.29 14.70
C ASN A 64 -16.02 2.86 14.26
N VAL A 65 -15.01 2.64 13.42
CA VAL A 65 -14.55 1.28 13.03
C VAL A 65 -14.12 0.50 14.27
N LEU A 66 -13.29 1.09 15.14
CA LEU A 66 -12.79 0.40 16.34
C LEU A 66 -13.85 0.21 17.43
N GLN A 67 -14.86 1.08 17.49
CA GLN A 67 -15.84 1.11 18.58
C GLN A 67 -17.13 0.36 18.29
N THR A 68 -17.39 0.04 17.02
CA THR A 68 -18.56 -0.75 16.63
C THR A 68 -18.26 -2.23 16.87
N LYS A 69 -19.27 -2.99 17.30
CA LYS A 69 -19.20 -4.45 17.33
C LYS A 69 -19.95 -4.99 16.12
N ASP A 70 -19.24 -5.18 15.01
CA ASP A 70 -19.82 -5.58 13.73
C ASP A 70 -20.09 -7.10 13.65
N THR A 71 -19.41 -7.92 14.46
CA THR A 71 -19.65 -9.37 14.55
C THR A 71 -19.53 -9.91 15.98
N SER A 72 -19.83 -11.20 16.19
CA SER A 72 -19.63 -11.86 17.49
C SER A 72 -18.16 -12.05 17.87
N LYS A 73 -17.25 -12.08 16.87
CA LYS A 73 -15.80 -12.20 17.05
C LYS A 73 -15.12 -10.83 17.24
N ASP A 74 -15.85 -9.76 16.98
CA ASP A 74 -15.37 -8.39 17.02
C ASP A 74 -15.28 -7.86 18.46
N VAL A 75 -14.21 -7.15 18.74
CA VAL A 75 -13.90 -6.56 20.04
C VAL A 75 -13.97 -5.05 19.94
N THR A 76 -15.02 -4.49 20.55
CA THR A 76 -15.13 -3.04 20.76
C THR A 76 -13.87 -2.54 21.47
N THR A 77 -13.16 -1.65 20.78
CA THR A 77 -11.88 -1.11 21.18
C THR A 77 -12.08 0.38 21.48
N PRO A 78 -12.03 0.79 22.76
CA PRO A 78 -12.41 2.14 23.18
C PRO A 78 -11.28 3.14 22.85
N VAL A 79 -11.05 3.38 21.56
CA VAL A 79 -10.07 4.33 21.01
C VAL A 79 -10.81 5.32 20.13
N THR A 80 -10.60 6.61 20.37
CA THR A 80 -11.09 7.71 19.53
C THR A 80 -9.92 8.41 18.87
N PHE A 81 -10.13 8.97 17.68
CA PHE A 81 -9.14 9.81 17.01
C PHE A 81 -9.70 11.22 16.88
N VAL A 82 -8.90 12.19 17.28
CA VAL A 82 -9.29 13.61 17.23
C VAL A 82 -8.15 14.41 16.63
N ARG A 83 -8.48 15.36 15.76
CA ARG A 83 -7.48 16.16 15.08
C ARG A 83 -6.71 17.04 16.07
N ASP A 84 -5.40 17.13 15.89
CA ASP A 84 -4.49 17.98 16.66
C ASP A 84 -4.13 19.25 15.87
N GLY A 85 -4.98 20.28 15.99
CA GLY A 85 -4.86 21.53 15.23
C GLY A 85 -5.40 21.44 13.79
N SER A 86 -5.33 22.53 13.02
CA SER A 86 -5.79 22.58 11.62
C SER A 86 -5.00 21.62 10.71
N VAL A 87 -5.62 21.19 9.60
CA VAL A 87 -4.91 20.50 8.50
C VAL A 87 -3.80 21.41 7.99
N GLN A 88 -2.57 20.89 7.93
CA GLN A 88 -1.38 21.64 7.55
C GLN A 88 -0.89 21.25 6.16
N LEU A 89 -0.06 22.09 5.54
CA LEU A 89 0.66 21.72 4.33
C LEU A 89 1.87 20.86 4.68
N LEU A 90 2.12 19.84 3.86
CA LEU A 90 3.38 19.11 3.89
C LEU A 90 4.56 20.05 3.54
N PRO A 91 5.75 19.82 4.11
CA PRO A 91 6.97 20.53 3.71
C PRO A 91 7.23 20.45 2.19
N ALA A 92 7.82 21.50 1.62
CA ALA A 92 8.03 21.61 0.16
C ALA A 92 8.94 20.52 -0.44
N ASN A 93 9.77 19.87 0.38
CA ASN A 93 10.62 18.74 -0.03
C ASN A 93 9.88 17.39 -0.08
N VAL A 94 8.62 17.32 0.38
CA VAL A 94 7.79 16.12 0.23
C VAL A 94 7.12 16.14 -1.14
N ALA A 95 7.43 15.14 -1.97
CA ALA A 95 6.89 15.05 -3.31
C ALA A 95 5.36 14.85 -3.31
N ALA A 96 4.70 15.38 -4.34
CA ALA A 96 3.27 15.15 -4.57
C ALA A 96 2.95 13.67 -4.85
N VAL A 97 3.89 12.98 -5.51
CA VAL A 97 3.79 11.57 -5.85
C VAL A 97 5.04 10.86 -5.36
N ILE A 98 4.85 9.78 -4.62
CA ILE A 98 5.94 9.02 -4.01
C ILE A 98 6.34 7.89 -4.96
N GLN A 99 7.44 8.04 -5.70
CA GLN A 99 7.92 7.09 -6.71
C GLN A 99 9.32 6.52 -6.38
N THR A 100 9.96 6.99 -5.31
CA THR A 100 11.32 6.55 -4.94
C THR A 100 11.44 6.33 -3.44
N GLN A 101 12.45 5.56 -3.04
CA GLN A 101 12.80 5.40 -1.63
C GLN A 101 13.13 6.73 -0.96
N ALA A 102 13.84 7.63 -1.65
CA ALA A 102 14.16 8.95 -1.13
C ALA A 102 12.90 9.80 -0.86
N GLN A 103 11.92 9.74 -1.76
CA GLN A 103 10.64 10.43 -1.59
C GLN A 103 9.81 9.81 -0.45
N LEU A 104 9.81 8.48 -0.31
CA LEU A 104 9.15 7.79 0.80
C LEU A 104 9.79 8.18 2.15
N ASN A 105 11.13 8.20 2.20
CA ASN A 105 11.87 8.66 3.38
C ASN A 105 11.53 10.12 3.69
N ALA A 106 11.46 11.00 2.69
CA ALA A 106 11.07 12.40 2.88
C ALA A 106 9.65 12.53 3.46
N LEU A 107 8.70 11.72 2.97
CA LEU A 107 7.34 11.67 3.50
C LEU A 107 7.32 11.23 4.97
N PHE A 108 8.04 10.16 5.32
CA PHE A 108 8.03 9.62 6.68
C PHE A 108 8.93 10.39 7.67
N ASN A 109 9.92 11.14 7.20
CA ASN A 109 10.71 12.07 7.99
C ASN A 109 10.04 13.44 8.18
N ALA A 110 9.02 13.77 7.37
CA ALA A 110 8.17 14.93 7.63
C ALA A 110 7.42 14.74 8.97
N PRO A 111 6.90 15.84 9.58
CA PRO A 111 6.21 15.77 10.87
C PRO A 111 5.21 14.61 10.98
N SER A 112 5.16 13.99 12.17
CA SER A 112 4.31 12.84 12.44
C SER A 112 2.83 13.18 12.35
N GLY A 113 2.04 12.27 11.79
CA GLY A 113 0.62 12.42 11.53
C GLY A 113 0.16 11.59 10.33
N VAL A 114 -1.06 11.88 9.87
CA VAL A 114 -1.60 11.40 8.60
C VAL A 114 -1.18 12.37 7.50
N LYS A 115 -0.56 11.86 6.43
CA LYS A 115 0.05 12.65 5.36
C LYS A 115 -0.54 12.25 4.02
N ILE A 116 -1.33 13.16 3.44
CA ILE A 116 -2.06 12.89 2.20
C ILE A 116 -1.30 13.44 0.99
N VAL A 117 -0.96 12.54 0.06
CA VAL A 117 -0.26 12.82 -1.20
C VAL A 117 -1.16 12.52 -2.40
N ARG A 118 -0.76 12.94 -3.60
CA ARG A 118 -1.55 12.75 -4.83
C ARG A 118 -1.56 11.29 -5.28
N ALA A 119 -0.41 10.61 -5.17
CA ALA A 119 -0.27 9.18 -5.46
C ALA A 119 0.91 8.59 -4.68
N ILE A 120 0.82 7.28 -4.38
CA ILE A 120 1.93 6.49 -3.86
C ILE A 120 2.19 5.42 -4.91
N ASN A 121 3.36 5.50 -5.56
CA ASN A 121 3.83 4.51 -6.52
C ASN A 121 5.09 3.78 -6.02
N PHE A 122 5.43 3.98 -4.74
CA PHE A 122 6.57 3.37 -4.08
C PHE A 122 6.29 3.21 -2.57
N CYS A 123 6.27 1.97 -2.10
CA CYS A 123 6.22 1.59 -0.68
C CYS A 123 7.12 0.35 -0.53
N GLY A 124 8.38 0.52 -0.16
CA GLY A 124 9.40 -0.55 -0.19
C GLY A 124 9.88 -1.00 -1.59
N GLY A 125 9.14 -0.69 -2.65
CA GLY A 125 9.50 -0.88 -4.06
C GLY A 125 8.44 -0.27 -4.98
N PRO A 126 8.65 -0.26 -6.31
CA PRO A 126 7.65 0.23 -7.26
C PRO A 126 6.30 -0.53 -7.14
N GLY A 127 5.20 0.20 -7.24
CA GLY A 127 3.84 -0.35 -7.29
C GLY A 127 2.85 0.63 -7.89
N GLY A 128 1.85 0.14 -8.61
CA GLY A 128 0.92 0.98 -9.40
C GLY A 128 -0.40 1.35 -8.75
N SER A 129 -0.78 0.68 -7.66
CA SER A 129 -2.12 0.77 -7.06
C SER A 129 -2.05 0.95 -5.53
N ILE A 130 -0.97 1.53 -5.01
CA ILE A 130 -0.79 1.72 -3.58
C ILE A 130 -1.63 2.92 -3.15
N ILE A 131 -2.51 2.73 -2.18
CA ILE A 131 -3.39 3.79 -1.63
C ILE A 131 -3.03 4.15 -0.18
N GLY A 132 -2.27 3.29 0.50
CA GLY A 132 -1.76 3.49 1.85
C GLY A 132 -0.37 2.91 2.02
N CYS A 133 0.42 3.51 2.90
CA CYS A 133 1.73 3.01 3.28
C CYS A 133 2.06 3.54 4.68
N ALA A 134 2.48 2.66 5.57
CA ALA A 134 2.90 3.02 6.92
C ALA A 134 4.01 2.08 7.42
N PRO A 135 5.04 2.60 8.13
CA PRO A 135 6.00 1.75 8.81
C PRO A 135 5.32 0.91 9.89
N VAL A 136 5.66 -0.37 9.93
CA VAL A 136 5.21 -1.28 10.99
C VAL A 136 5.94 -0.99 12.29
N GLY A 137 5.18 -0.79 13.36
CA GLY A 137 5.66 -0.45 14.69
C GLY A 137 6.44 0.86 14.73
N SER A 138 5.74 1.94 14.40
CA SER A 138 6.27 3.30 14.55
C SER A 138 5.96 3.80 15.96
N PRO A 139 6.87 4.52 16.65
CA PRO A 139 6.56 5.12 17.96
C PRO A 139 5.61 6.32 17.89
N VAL A 140 5.22 6.74 16.68
CA VAL A 140 4.34 7.89 16.43
C VAL A 140 3.33 7.53 15.34
N VAL A 141 2.29 8.36 15.19
CA VAL A 141 1.42 8.26 13.99
C VAL A 141 2.26 8.67 12.78
N ASN A 142 2.41 7.77 11.81
CA ASN A 142 3.19 8.00 10.61
C ASN A 142 2.52 7.26 9.45
N ILE A 143 1.55 7.92 8.82
CA ILE A 143 0.70 7.32 7.80
C ILE A 143 0.86 8.13 6.52
N GLY A 144 1.18 7.46 5.41
CA GLY A 144 1.09 7.99 4.06
C GLY A 144 -0.16 7.43 3.38
N ALA A 145 -1.01 8.29 2.83
CA ALA A 145 -2.20 7.83 2.12
C ALA A 145 -2.53 8.75 0.93
N VAL A 146 -3.36 8.25 0.02
CA VAL A 146 -3.99 9.04 -1.04
C VAL A 146 -5.46 9.29 -0.67
N ARG A 147 -6.07 10.36 -1.19
CA ARG A 147 -7.52 10.54 -1.03
C ARG A 147 -8.25 9.35 -1.65
N PHE A 148 -9.24 8.85 -0.91
CA PHE A 148 -10.05 7.73 -1.33
C PHE A 148 -11.54 8.06 -1.20
N THR A 149 -12.44 7.08 -1.37
CA THR A 149 -13.87 7.33 -1.19
C THR A 149 -14.14 7.66 0.29
N PRO A 150 -14.99 8.65 0.61
CA PRO A 150 -15.26 9.03 2.01
C PRO A 150 -15.73 7.86 2.88
N ALA A 151 -16.40 6.87 2.29
CA ALA A 151 -16.88 5.68 2.99
C ALA A 151 -15.75 4.73 3.44
N LEU A 152 -14.61 4.74 2.75
CA LEU A 152 -13.49 3.82 2.99
C LEU A 152 -12.24 4.51 3.53
N GLU A 153 -12.13 5.83 3.45
CA GLU A 153 -10.97 6.60 3.90
C GLU A 153 -10.65 6.39 5.39
N GLY A 154 -11.68 6.31 6.25
CA GLY A 154 -11.48 5.98 7.67
C GLY A 154 -10.98 4.55 7.91
N ILE A 155 -11.44 3.58 7.11
CA ILE A 155 -10.98 2.18 7.18
C ILE A 155 -9.51 2.08 6.74
N LEU A 156 -9.16 2.76 5.65
CA LEU A 156 -7.78 2.85 5.19
C LEU A 156 -6.87 3.45 6.28
N TRP A 157 -7.23 4.59 6.87
CA TRP A 157 -6.37 5.22 7.86
C TRP A 157 -6.20 4.40 9.15
N VAL A 158 -7.25 3.70 9.60
CA VAL A 158 -7.13 2.84 10.80
C VAL A 158 -6.36 1.54 10.52
N HIS A 159 -6.39 1.05 9.27
CA HIS A 159 -5.53 -0.02 8.79
C HIS A 159 -4.05 0.39 8.87
N GLU A 160 -3.69 1.53 8.27
CA GLU A 160 -2.32 2.07 8.32
C GLU A 160 -1.86 2.42 9.75
N TYR A 161 -2.78 2.92 10.59
CA TYR A 161 -2.51 3.11 12.01
C TYR A 161 -2.24 1.78 12.74
N GLY A 162 -2.90 0.71 12.31
CA GLY A 162 -2.64 -0.65 12.81
C GLY A 162 -1.21 -1.08 12.56
N HIS A 163 -0.67 -0.82 11.36
CA HIS A 163 0.76 -1.00 11.09
C HIS A 163 1.62 -0.22 12.07
N ASN A 164 1.36 1.08 12.30
CA ASN A 164 2.12 1.84 13.31
C ASN A 164 2.04 1.22 14.73
N CYS A 165 0.94 0.55 15.08
CA CYS A 165 0.78 -0.19 16.34
C CYS A 165 1.51 -1.55 16.37
N GLY A 166 2.22 -1.90 15.31
CA GLY A 166 2.97 -3.16 15.17
C GLY A 166 2.11 -4.34 14.72
N LEU A 167 0.96 -4.08 14.08
CA LEU A 167 0.13 -5.12 13.50
C LEU A 167 0.59 -5.45 12.08
N SER A 168 0.67 -6.74 11.78
CA SER A 168 0.75 -7.26 10.41
C SER A 168 -0.65 -7.58 9.90
N HIS A 169 -0.75 -7.81 8.59
CA HIS A 169 -1.99 -8.31 8.05
C HIS A 169 -2.36 -9.69 8.61
N ARG A 170 -3.66 -9.95 8.68
CA ARG A 170 -4.21 -11.27 8.98
C ARG A 170 -5.33 -11.64 8.01
N THR A 171 -5.49 -12.93 7.77
CA THR A 171 -6.42 -13.48 6.77
C THR A 171 -7.39 -14.52 7.35
N ASP A 172 -7.37 -14.69 8.68
CA ASP A 172 -8.27 -15.57 9.42
C ASP A 172 -9.70 -15.03 9.51
N ASP A 173 -9.90 -13.73 9.28
CA ASP A 173 -11.22 -13.10 9.13
C ASP A 173 -11.22 -12.16 7.90
N PRO A 174 -12.04 -12.41 6.87
CA PRO A 174 -12.12 -11.53 5.70
C PRO A 174 -12.70 -10.14 6.02
N ASN A 175 -13.31 -9.95 7.19
CA ASN A 175 -13.80 -8.66 7.66
C ASN A 175 -12.81 -7.97 8.61
N ALA A 176 -11.59 -8.48 8.78
CA ALA A 176 -10.59 -7.85 9.64
C ALA A 176 -10.24 -6.44 9.15
N VAL A 177 -10.04 -5.50 10.08
CA VAL A 177 -9.44 -4.18 9.76
C VAL A 177 -8.05 -4.38 9.13
N MET A 178 -7.25 -5.31 9.67
CA MET A 178 -5.92 -5.66 9.16
C MET A 178 -5.96 -6.73 8.05
N PHE A 179 -7.07 -6.87 7.32
CA PHE A 179 -7.08 -7.72 6.12
C PHE A 179 -6.21 -7.07 5.02
N PRO A 180 -5.43 -7.79 4.19
CA PRO A 180 -4.55 -7.18 3.16
C PRO A 180 -5.25 -6.39 2.05
N SER A 181 -6.58 -6.28 2.09
CA SER A 181 -7.36 -5.40 1.24
C SER A 181 -8.36 -4.64 2.10
N ILE A 182 -8.93 -3.55 1.60
CA ILE A 182 -9.97 -2.77 2.29
C ILE A 182 -11.30 -2.87 1.54
N GLY A 183 -12.39 -2.80 2.32
CA GLY A 183 -13.76 -2.86 1.86
C GLY A 183 -14.70 -2.38 2.98
N SER A 184 -15.96 -2.13 2.65
CA SER A 184 -16.92 -1.55 3.59
C SER A 184 -17.21 -2.43 4.80
N THR A 185 -16.92 -3.73 4.72
CA THR A 185 -17.09 -4.70 5.81
C THR A 185 -15.82 -4.98 6.60
N HIS A 186 -14.68 -4.39 6.24
CA HIS A 186 -13.38 -4.66 6.88
C HIS A 186 -13.24 -3.83 8.17
N ARG A 187 -14.02 -4.21 9.18
CA ARG A 187 -14.22 -3.46 10.42
C ARG A 187 -14.02 -4.28 11.70
N VAL A 188 -13.72 -5.57 11.57
CA VAL A 188 -13.56 -6.50 12.70
C VAL A 188 -12.17 -6.39 13.31
N VAL A 189 -12.12 -6.26 14.63
CA VAL A 189 -10.90 -6.20 15.44
C VAL A 189 -10.89 -7.39 16.42
N SER A 190 -9.81 -8.15 16.42
CA SER A 190 -9.57 -9.23 17.39
C SER A 190 -9.07 -8.69 18.73
N LEU A 191 -9.14 -9.49 19.79
CA LEU A 191 -8.63 -9.08 21.11
C LEU A 191 -7.14 -8.67 21.10
N PRO A 192 -6.22 -9.41 20.42
CA PRO A 192 -4.83 -8.96 20.29
C PRO A 192 -4.67 -7.62 19.57
N GLU A 193 -5.44 -7.38 18.50
CA GLU A 193 -5.44 -6.09 17.78
C GLU A 193 -5.97 -4.96 18.65
N SER A 194 -7.06 -5.18 19.38
CA SER A 194 -7.63 -4.23 20.33
C SER A 194 -6.60 -3.77 21.37
N ASN A 195 -5.81 -4.70 21.91
CA ASN A 195 -4.72 -4.39 22.83
C ASN A 195 -3.64 -3.51 22.16
N ARG A 196 -3.29 -3.79 20.90
CA ARG A 196 -2.30 -2.99 20.15
C ARG A 196 -2.82 -1.58 19.88
N TYR A 197 -4.06 -1.43 19.43
CA TYR A 197 -4.68 -0.12 19.23
C TYR A 197 -4.78 0.70 20.53
N ARG A 198 -5.16 0.05 21.66
CA ARG A 198 -5.16 0.70 22.98
C ARG A 198 -3.77 1.14 23.44
N ASN A 199 -2.73 0.35 23.15
CA ASN A 199 -1.35 0.76 23.44
C ASN A 199 -0.89 1.89 22.51
N GLY A 200 -1.37 1.92 21.27
CA GLY A 200 -1.06 2.92 20.26
C GLY A 200 0.25 2.62 19.52
N PRO A 201 0.80 3.60 18.77
CA PRO A 201 2.04 3.44 18.03
C PRO A 201 3.16 3.05 18.99
N ALA A 202 3.88 1.99 18.66
CA ALA A 202 4.98 1.49 19.46
C ALA A 202 6.14 1.10 18.55
N ALA A 203 7.34 1.63 18.83
CA ALA A 203 8.55 1.17 18.16
C ALA A 203 8.70 -0.35 18.38
N LEU A 204 8.94 -1.10 17.31
CA LEU A 204 9.42 -2.48 17.47
C LEU A 204 10.75 -2.41 18.20
N THR A 205 10.85 -3.08 19.35
CA THR A 205 12.15 -3.32 19.97
C THR A 205 12.96 -4.21 19.05
N ALA A 206 14.24 -3.91 18.82
CA ALA A 206 15.12 -4.73 17.99
C ALA A 206 15.00 -6.22 18.38
N GLY A 207 14.64 -7.08 17.43
CA GLY A 207 14.42 -8.51 17.66
C GLY A 207 13.01 -8.91 18.10
N ALA A 208 12.07 -7.99 18.28
CA ALA A 208 10.66 -8.34 18.44
C ALA A 208 10.16 -8.99 17.14
N ALA A 209 9.72 -10.24 17.23
CA ALA A 209 9.10 -10.92 16.11
C ALA A 209 7.79 -10.20 15.76
N VAL A 210 7.72 -9.65 14.55
CA VAL A 210 6.45 -9.26 13.94
C VAL A 210 5.67 -10.55 13.66
N ALA A 211 4.37 -10.55 13.93
CA ALA A 211 3.53 -11.70 13.63
C ALA A 211 3.65 -12.05 12.14
N ALA A 212 3.86 -13.33 11.83
CA ALA A 212 3.97 -13.76 10.45
C ALA A 212 2.66 -13.47 9.70
N GLU A 213 2.77 -12.81 8.55
CA GLU A 213 1.65 -12.57 7.66
C GLU A 213 1.01 -13.90 7.25
N GLN A 214 -0.31 -13.96 7.32
CA GLN A 214 -1.06 -15.13 6.90
C GLN A 214 -1.28 -15.09 5.38
N PRO A 215 -1.21 -16.24 4.67
CA PRO A 215 -1.45 -16.26 3.24
C PRO A 215 -2.87 -15.78 2.92
N LEU A 216 -3.01 -14.98 1.88
CA LEU A 216 -4.31 -14.59 1.36
C LEU A 216 -5.08 -15.81 0.85
N PRO A 217 -6.39 -15.93 1.15
CA PRO A 217 -7.21 -16.96 0.55
C PRO A 217 -7.32 -16.72 -0.95
N ASP A 218 -7.38 -17.81 -1.71
CA ASP A 218 -7.64 -17.72 -3.15
C ASP A 218 -8.99 -17.01 -3.41
N PRO A 219 -9.05 -16.07 -4.36
CA PRO A 219 -10.31 -15.41 -4.72
C PRO A 219 -11.27 -16.40 -5.40
N LYS A 220 -12.59 -16.20 -5.30
CA LYS A 220 -13.57 -17.08 -5.97
C LYS A 220 -13.43 -16.99 -7.48
N ASP A 221 -13.24 -15.76 -7.99
CA ASP A 221 -12.99 -15.47 -9.39
C ASP A 221 -12.11 -14.22 -9.57
N VAL A 222 -11.72 -13.95 -10.81
CA VAL A 222 -10.86 -12.81 -11.15
C VAL A 222 -11.54 -11.45 -10.90
N LYS A 223 -12.88 -11.36 -10.98
CA LYS A 223 -13.62 -10.11 -10.75
C LYS A 223 -13.62 -9.77 -9.27
N GLU A 224 -13.87 -10.75 -8.41
CA GLU A 224 -13.75 -10.57 -6.96
C GLU A 224 -12.33 -10.12 -6.58
N PHE A 225 -11.30 -10.68 -7.22
CA PHE A 225 -9.92 -10.33 -6.93
C PHE A 225 -9.61 -8.86 -7.23
N VAL A 226 -9.97 -8.37 -8.42
CA VAL A 226 -9.61 -7.00 -8.86
C VAL A 226 -10.55 -5.91 -8.34
N ARG A 227 -11.74 -6.28 -7.84
CA ARG A 227 -12.66 -5.33 -7.18
C ARG A 227 -12.34 -5.08 -5.71
N ARG A 228 -11.27 -5.68 -5.19
CA ARG A 228 -10.72 -5.37 -3.87
C ARG A 228 -9.68 -4.27 -4.02
N HIS A 229 -9.59 -3.38 -3.05
CA HIS A 229 -8.53 -2.39 -2.98
C HIS A 229 -7.45 -2.87 -2.02
N TYR A 230 -6.21 -2.98 -2.50
CA TYR A 230 -5.08 -3.45 -1.71
C TYR A 230 -4.24 -2.24 -1.29
N PRO A 231 -4.25 -1.83 0.00
CA PRO A 231 -3.53 -0.64 0.45
C PRO A 231 -2.09 -0.55 -0.04
N GLU A 232 -1.38 -1.67 0.02
CA GLU A 232 0.03 -1.84 -0.35
C GLU A 232 0.23 -2.36 -1.81
N GLY A 233 -0.84 -2.39 -2.61
CA GLY A 233 -0.85 -2.83 -3.99
C GLY A 233 -1.26 -4.30 -4.20
N VAL A 234 -1.57 -4.66 -5.45
CA VAL A 234 -2.07 -6.00 -5.81
C VAL A 234 -1.09 -7.10 -5.37
N PRO A 235 -1.54 -8.16 -4.68
CA PRO A 235 -0.66 -9.24 -4.20
C PRO A 235 -0.19 -10.11 -5.37
N PHE A 236 1.08 -9.95 -5.74
CA PHE A 236 1.72 -10.62 -6.87
C PHE A 236 1.50 -12.15 -6.88
N GLU A 237 1.69 -12.81 -5.73
CA GLU A 237 1.64 -14.27 -5.62
C GLU A 237 0.23 -14.84 -5.87
N ILE A 238 -0.81 -14.04 -5.64
CA ILE A 238 -2.19 -14.43 -5.96
C ILE A 238 -2.45 -14.16 -7.45
N ALA A 239 -2.05 -12.99 -7.95
CA ALA A 239 -2.27 -12.62 -9.35
C ALA A 239 -1.63 -13.59 -10.34
N VAL A 240 -0.39 -14.06 -10.07
CA VAL A 240 0.27 -15.05 -10.96
C VAL A 240 -0.44 -16.40 -10.99
N LYS A 241 -1.11 -16.81 -9.89
CA LYS A 241 -1.91 -18.05 -9.85
C LYS A 241 -3.15 -17.98 -10.73
N LEU A 242 -3.66 -16.77 -11.01
CA LEU A 242 -4.81 -16.57 -11.89
C LEU A 242 -4.54 -17.02 -13.33
N ARG A 243 -3.27 -17.11 -13.74
CA ARG A 243 -2.88 -17.69 -15.03
C ARG A 243 -2.96 -19.21 -15.04
N ASP A 244 -2.45 -19.84 -13.99
CA ASP A 244 -2.04 -21.25 -14.02
C ASP A 244 -3.13 -22.22 -13.58
N GLN A 245 -4.22 -21.74 -12.97
CA GLN A 245 -5.28 -22.59 -12.43
C GLN A 245 -6.51 -22.63 -13.35
N ASP A 246 -7.01 -23.84 -13.64
CA ASP A 246 -8.16 -24.07 -14.52
C ASP A 246 -9.42 -23.28 -14.14
N LYS A 247 -9.65 -23.05 -12.83
CA LYS A 247 -10.79 -22.26 -12.33
C LYS A 247 -10.78 -20.80 -12.80
N TYR A 248 -9.64 -20.30 -13.27
CA TYR A 248 -9.47 -18.94 -13.78
C TYR A 248 -9.25 -18.89 -15.31
N LYS A 249 -9.56 -19.98 -16.02
CA LYS A 249 -9.51 -20.00 -17.48
C LYS A 249 -10.37 -18.87 -18.05
N GLY A 250 -9.78 -18.03 -18.90
CA GLY A 250 -10.44 -16.84 -19.44
C GLY A 250 -10.26 -15.57 -18.59
N ALA A 251 -9.37 -15.57 -17.59
CA ALA A 251 -9.09 -14.41 -16.76
C ALA A 251 -8.64 -13.19 -17.58
N VAL A 252 -7.74 -13.37 -18.55
CA VAL A 252 -7.25 -12.29 -19.43
C VAL A 252 -8.40 -11.69 -20.23
N GLU A 253 -9.21 -12.52 -20.88
CA GLU A 253 -10.37 -12.07 -21.65
C GLU A 253 -11.41 -11.36 -20.79
N THR A 254 -11.58 -11.79 -19.53
CA THR A 254 -12.47 -11.13 -18.57
C THR A 254 -11.93 -9.76 -18.16
N LEU A 255 -10.66 -9.66 -17.80
CA LEU A 255 -10.02 -8.42 -17.39
C LEU A 255 -9.93 -7.40 -18.53
N LEU A 256 -9.69 -7.84 -19.77
CA LEU A 256 -9.71 -6.96 -20.94
C LEU A 256 -11.11 -6.38 -21.19
N LYS A 257 -12.19 -7.14 -20.94
CA LYS A 257 -13.55 -6.60 -20.99
C LYS A 257 -13.78 -5.58 -19.88
N MET A 258 -13.28 -5.83 -18.67
CA MET A 258 -13.39 -4.91 -17.53
C MET A 258 -12.60 -3.61 -17.76
N LEU A 259 -11.46 -3.66 -18.46
CA LEU A 259 -10.66 -2.47 -18.80
C LEU A 259 -11.45 -1.43 -19.59
N ASP A 260 -12.36 -1.90 -20.47
CA ASP A 260 -13.23 -1.05 -21.29
C ASP A 260 -14.57 -0.70 -20.61
N ASP A 261 -14.88 -1.29 -19.46
CA ASP A 261 -16.14 -1.07 -18.73
C ASP A 261 -16.06 0.20 -17.85
N PRO A 262 -16.90 1.23 -18.09
CA PRO A 262 -16.93 2.42 -17.24
C PRO A 262 -17.32 2.15 -15.78
N ALA A 263 -18.06 1.06 -15.50
CA ALA A 263 -18.43 0.68 -14.14
C ALA A 263 -17.24 0.22 -13.30
N GLU A 264 -16.14 -0.18 -13.96
CA GLU A 264 -14.92 -0.67 -13.29
C GLU A 264 -13.90 0.46 -13.07
N LYS A 265 -14.30 1.72 -13.28
CA LYS A 265 -13.41 2.89 -13.22
C LYS A 265 -12.56 2.94 -11.95
N GLU A 266 -13.17 2.70 -10.79
CA GLU A 266 -12.48 2.74 -9.49
C GLU A 266 -11.48 1.60 -9.29
N HIS A 267 -11.60 0.51 -10.07
CA HIS A 267 -10.78 -0.69 -9.98
C HIS A 267 -9.77 -0.82 -11.13
N LEU A 268 -9.68 0.18 -12.01
CA LEU A 268 -8.75 0.14 -13.15
C LEU A 268 -7.29 -0.10 -12.74
N PRO A 269 -6.74 0.54 -11.68
CA PRO A 269 -5.37 0.25 -11.24
C PRO A 269 -5.16 -1.24 -10.91
N GLU A 270 -6.12 -1.87 -10.24
CA GLU A 270 -6.07 -3.29 -9.87
C GLU A 270 -6.23 -4.20 -11.09
N ILE A 271 -7.13 -3.87 -12.02
CA ILE A 271 -7.34 -4.59 -13.28
C ILE A 271 -6.06 -4.62 -14.12
N VAL A 272 -5.46 -3.45 -14.38
CA VAL A 272 -4.28 -3.36 -15.23
C VAL A 272 -3.04 -3.97 -14.58
N THR A 273 -2.88 -3.81 -13.26
CA THR A 273 -1.80 -4.47 -12.51
C THR A 273 -1.92 -5.99 -12.60
N THR A 274 -3.15 -6.51 -12.45
CA THR A 274 -3.40 -7.95 -12.54
C THR A 274 -3.14 -8.51 -13.95
N LEU A 275 -3.56 -7.78 -15.00
CA LEU A 275 -3.23 -8.14 -16.39
C LEU A 275 -1.71 -8.25 -16.59
N CYS A 276 -0.96 -7.28 -16.07
CA CYS A 276 0.49 -7.28 -16.13
C CYS A 276 1.14 -8.46 -15.38
N PHE A 277 0.64 -8.81 -14.18
CA PHE A 277 1.15 -9.95 -13.40
C PHE A 277 0.81 -11.32 -14.01
N ILE A 278 -0.36 -11.46 -14.64
CA ILE A 278 -0.69 -12.67 -15.42
C ILE A 278 0.32 -12.85 -16.57
N ALA A 279 0.74 -11.73 -17.18
CA ALA A 279 1.77 -11.66 -18.22
C ALA A 279 1.45 -12.44 -19.50
N ASP A 280 0.17 -12.42 -19.91
CA ASP A 280 -0.26 -12.91 -21.23
C ASP A 280 -0.04 -11.82 -22.28
N GLU A 281 0.63 -12.16 -23.39
CA GLU A 281 0.96 -11.20 -24.45
C GLU A 281 -0.26 -10.60 -25.15
N LYS A 282 -1.42 -11.26 -25.10
CA LYS A 282 -2.69 -10.70 -25.61
C LYS A 282 -3.06 -9.38 -24.93
N ALA A 283 -2.55 -9.12 -23.73
CA ALA A 283 -2.82 -7.89 -23.00
C ALA A 283 -1.95 -6.70 -23.45
N VAL A 284 -0.81 -6.93 -24.14
CA VAL A 284 0.16 -5.88 -24.45
C VAL A 284 -0.44 -4.75 -25.27
N GLU A 285 -1.05 -5.06 -26.42
CA GLU A 285 -1.64 -4.04 -27.28
C GLU A 285 -2.81 -3.30 -26.61
N PRO A 286 -3.79 -3.98 -25.97
CA PRO A 286 -4.83 -3.30 -25.19
C PRO A 286 -4.29 -2.38 -24.09
N LEU A 287 -3.27 -2.80 -23.34
CA LEU A 287 -2.67 -1.98 -22.26
C LEU A 287 -1.97 -0.74 -22.84
N ILE A 288 -1.18 -0.89 -23.91
CA ILE A 288 -0.54 0.25 -24.61
C ILE A 288 -1.60 1.20 -25.18
N LYS A 289 -2.66 0.67 -25.78
CA LYS A 289 -3.78 1.46 -26.30
C LYS A 289 -4.49 2.22 -25.17
N PHE A 290 -4.71 1.59 -24.02
CA PHE A 290 -5.28 2.24 -22.84
C PHE A 290 -4.41 3.40 -22.36
N VAL A 291 -3.08 3.22 -22.27
CA VAL A 291 -2.16 4.30 -21.89
C VAL A 291 -2.24 5.47 -22.86
N LYS A 292 -2.30 5.20 -24.16
CA LYS A 292 -2.41 6.22 -25.22
C LYS A 292 -3.80 6.87 -25.34
N SER A 293 -4.81 6.36 -24.63
CA SER A 293 -6.18 6.89 -24.74
C SER A 293 -6.34 8.28 -24.13
N GLU A 294 -7.37 9.00 -24.55
CA GLU A 294 -7.76 10.32 -24.02
C GLU A 294 -8.41 10.26 -22.63
N ARG A 295 -8.54 9.07 -22.03
CA ARG A 295 -9.09 8.91 -20.67
C ARG A 295 -8.23 9.66 -19.66
N SER A 296 -8.86 10.59 -18.93
CA SER A 296 -8.15 11.63 -18.15
C SER A 296 -8.64 11.80 -16.70
N GLY A 297 -9.57 10.94 -16.24
CA GLY A 297 -9.96 10.95 -14.83
C GLY A 297 -8.83 10.48 -13.93
N ALA A 298 -8.99 10.71 -12.62
CA ALA A 298 -7.94 10.43 -11.64
C ALA A 298 -7.60 8.93 -11.59
N ASP A 299 -8.60 8.06 -11.60
CA ASP A 299 -8.43 6.61 -11.58
C ASP A 299 -7.81 6.10 -12.87
N GLU A 300 -8.22 6.65 -14.02
CA GLU A 300 -7.63 6.31 -15.31
C GLU A 300 -6.16 6.73 -15.38
N PHE A 301 -5.80 7.90 -14.86
CA PHE A 301 -4.39 8.34 -14.82
C PHE A 301 -3.54 7.51 -13.83
N ARG A 302 -4.11 7.11 -12.68
CA ARG A 302 -3.46 6.15 -11.77
C ARG A 302 -3.26 4.80 -12.44
N ALA A 303 -4.25 4.30 -13.16
CA ALA A 303 -4.13 3.07 -13.94
C ALA A 303 -3.08 3.20 -15.06
N LYS A 304 -2.92 4.36 -15.71
CA LYS A 304 -1.82 4.59 -16.67
C LYS A 304 -0.45 4.45 -16.02
N ASN A 305 -0.25 5.03 -14.82
CA ASN A 305 0.97 4.81 -14.04
C ASN A 305 1.17 3.32 -13.71
N ALA A 306 0.11 2.64 -13.26
CA ALA A 306 0.16 1.22 -12.95
C ALA A 306 0.55 0.35 -14.15
N VAL A 307 0.02 0.64 -15.34
CA VAL A 307 0.44 -0.02 -16.59
C VAL A 307 1.94 0.21 -16.84
N LEU A 308 2.42 1.46 -16.77
CA LEU A 308 3.82 1.76 -17.06
C LEU A 308 4.79 1.09 -16.08
N ILE A 309 4.43 1.00 -14.80
CA ILE A 309 5.22 0.27 -13.80
C ILE A 309 5.16 -1.23 -14.08
N HIS A 310 3.96 -1.80 -14.20
CA HIS A 310 3.81 -3.27 -14.22
C HIS A 310 3.94 -3.89 -15.62
N LEU A 311 4.00 -3.12 -16.71
CA LEU A 311 4.44 -3.65 -18.00
C LEU A 311 5.83 -4.28 -17.88
N GLY A 312 6.67 -3.78 -16.97
CA GLY A 312 7.91 -4.43 -16.59
C GLY A 312 7.71 -5.89 -16.17
N ASP A 313 6.71 -6.15 -15.34
CA ASP A 313 6.43 -7.51 -14.88
C ASP A 313 5.98 -8.44 -16.00
N LEU A 314 5.16 -7.90 -16.91
CA LEU A 314 4.76 -8.61 -18.12
C LEU A 314 5.97 -8.92 -19.00
N ILE A 315 6.85 -7.95 -19.23
CA ILE A 315 8.07 -8.08 -20.04
C ILE A 315 9.01 -9.11 -19.42
N HIS A 316 9.18 -9.11 -18.09
CA HIS A 316 10.05 -10.07 -17.40
C HIS A 316 9.66 -11.51 -17.75
N LYS A 317 8.37 -11.82 -17.77
CA LYS A 317 7.87 -13.17 -18.03
C LYS A 317 7.77 -13.52 -19.51
N SER A 318 7.18 -12.63 -20.32
CA SER A 318 6.91 -12.87 -21.75
C SER A 318 8.11 -12.60 -22.66
N LYS A 319 9.03 -11.73 -22.24
CA LYS A 319 10.09 -11.15 -23.08
C LYS A 319 9.54 -10.35 -24.26
N ASN A 320 8.32 -9.81 -24.13
CA ASN A 320 7.66 -9.08 -25.20
C ASN A 320 8.43 -7.80 -25.59
N LYS A 321 8.95 -7.76 -26.82
CA LYS A 321 9.78 -6.65 -27.32
C LYS A 321 8.99 -5.36 -27.53
N VAL A 322 7.74 -5.45 -27.97
CA VAL A 322 6.88 -4.28 -28.21
C VAL A 322 6.64 -3.52 -26.90
N ALA A 323 6.34 -4.25 -25.81
CA ALA A 323 6.19 -3.65 -24.49
C ALA A 323 7.50 -3.02 -23.98
N LEU A 324 8.63 -3.69 -24.17
CA LEU A 324 9.95 -3.16 -23.78
C LEU A 324 10.30 -1.87 -24.51
N GLU A 325 10.17 -1.85 -25.83
CA GLU A 325 10.40 -0.67 -26.67
C GLU A 325 9.48 0.47 -26.23
N TYR A 326 8.20 0.18 -25.98
CA TYR A 326 7.25 1.18 -25.50
C TYR A 326 7.66 1.81 -24.16
N LEU A 327 8.14 1.02 -23.19
CA LEU A 327 8.66 1.56 -21.92
C LEU A 327 9.92 2.40 -22.12
N GLN A 328 10.84 1.98 -23.01
CA GLN A 328 12.04 2.75 -23.34
C GLN A 328 11.66 4.12 -23.93
N GLU A 329 10.67 4.17 -24.82
CA GLU A 329 10.17 5.43 -25.38
C GLU A 329 9.51 6.32 -24.32
N MET A 330 8.64 5.76 -23.48
CA MET A 330 7.98 6.51 -22.40
C MET A 330 8.96 7.04 -21.34
N ALA A 331 10.09 6.37 -21.12
CA ALA A 331 11.12 6.84 -20.20
C ALA A 331 12.04 7.92 -20.83
N SER A 332 12.27 7.88 -22.15
CA SER A 332 13.32 8.67 -22.83
C SER A 332 12.83 9.82 -23.72
N LYS A 333 11.55 9.83 -24.12
CA LYS A 333 10.96 10.80 -25.07
C LYS A 333 9.86 11.63 -24.42
N PRO A 334 10.18 12.73 -23.70
CA PRO A 334 9.18 13.53 -22.99
C PRO A 334 8.08 14.09 -23.89
N SER A 335 8.38 14.38 -25.16
CA SER A 335 7.39 14.85 -26.14
C SER A 335 6.27 13.84 -26.43
N MET A 336 6.55 12.54 -26.35
CA MET A 336 5.55 11.49 -26.48
C MET A 336 4.69 11.39 -25.23
N VAL A 337 5.34 11.40 -24.06
CA VAL A 337 4.69 11.27 -22.75
C VAL A 337 3.80 12.47 -22.47
N LYS A 338 4.23 13.66 -22.89
CA LYS A 338 3.48 14.91 -22.81
C LYS A 338 2.10 14.78 -23.47
N LYS A 339 1.99 14.09 -24.61
CA LYS A 339 0.70 13.84 -25.28
C LYS A 339 -0.23 12.96 -24.42
N VAL A 340 0.33 12.01 -23.68
CA VAL A 340 -0.44 11.14 -22.77
C VAL A 340 -0.89 11.89 -21.51
N ALA A 341 -0.07 12.83 -21.04
CA ALA A 341 -0.34 13.64 -19.85
C ALA A 341 -1.31 14.81 -20.10
N ALA A 342 -1.31 15.39 -21.31
CA ALA A 342 -2.06 16.58 -21.67
C ALA A 342 -3.57 16.51 -21.32
N PRO A 343 -4.30 15.41 -21.61
CA PRO A 343 -5.72 15.33 -21.30
C PRO A 343 -6.00 15.44 -19.79
N ARG A 344 -5.11 14.87 -18.96
CA ARG A 344 -5.21 14.97 -17.50
C ARG A 344 -4.90 16.39 -17.02
N ALA A 345 -3.86 17.02 -17.56
CA ALA A 345 -3.51 18.39 -17.22
C ALA A 345 -4.69 19.34 -17.51
N ALA A 346 -5.28 19.23 -18.71
CA ALA A 346 -6.45 20.01 -19.10
C ALA A 346 -7.66 19.76 -18.18
N ALA A 347 -7.97 18.50 -17.86
CA ALA A 347 -9.09 18.14 -16.99
C ALA A 347 -8.93 18.71 -15.56
N VAL A 348 -7.71 18.68 -15.01
CA VAL A 348 -7.43 19.22 -13.67
C VAL A 348 -7.52 20.75 -13.66
N MET A 349 -7.00 21.42 -14.69
CA MET A 349 -7.12 22.88 -14.82
C MET A 349 -8.58 23.32 -14.97
N ALA A 350 -9.37 22.59 -15.77
CA ALA A 350 -10.78 22.87 -15.97
C ALA A 350 -11.65 22.66 -14.71
N ALA A 351 -11.25 21.73 -13.83
CA ALA A 351 -11.96 21.47 -12.59
C ALA A 351 -11.91 22.66 -11.60
N ASN A 352 -11.09 23.69 -11.87
CA ASN A 352 -10.93 24.92 -11.07
C ASN A 352 -10.91 24.61 -9.56
N PRO A 353 -9.82 24.00 -9.06
CA PRO A 353 -9.82 23.44 -7.72
C PRO A 353 -10.15 24.54 -6.70
N LYS A 354 -11.32 24.42 -6.06
CA LYS A 354 -11.76 25.36 -5.03
C LYS A 354 -10.69 25.44 -3.94
N ALA A 355 -10.45 26.65 -3.43
CA ALA A 355 -9.61 26.83 -2.25
C ALA A 355 -10.15 25.98 -1.09
N VAL A 356 -9.23 25.39 -0.31
CA VAL A 356 -9.55 24.55 0.84
C VAL A 356 -9.14 25.33 2.08
N GLY A 357 -10.12 25.99 2.71
CA GLY A 357 -9.85 26.99 3.75
C GLY A 357 -9.02 28.14 3.17
N ASP A 358 -7.96 28.53 3.89
CA ASP A 358 -7.12 29.68 3.53
C ASP A 358 -5.99 29.34 2.52
N ALA A 359 -5.80 28.06 2.18
CA ALA A 359 -4.71 27.62 1.30
C ALA A 359 -5.24 27.07 -0.04
N ALA A 360 -4.83 27.71 -1.14
CA ALA A 360 -5.18 27.27 -2.48
C ALA A 360 -4.66 25.85 -2.77
N VAL A 361 -5.47 25.05 -3.47
CA VAL A 361 -5.02 23.77 -4.04
C VAL A 361 -4.31 24.08 -5.35
N ILE A 362 -3.05 23.65 -5.47
CA ILE A 362 -2.24 23.91 -6.66
C ILE A 362 -2.31 22.67 -7.57
N PRO A 363 -3.01 22.74 -8.71
CA PRO A 363 -3.13 21.60 -9.60
C PRO A 363 -1.76 21.18 -10.17
N PRO A 364 -1.55 19.88 -10.47
CA PRO A 364 -0.40 19.46 -11.26
C PRO A 364 -0.24 20.26 -12.55
N THR A 365 1.01 20.58 -12.90
CA THR A 365 1.30 21.03 -14.26
C THR A 365 1.39 19.86 -15.23
N GLU A 366 1.34 20.14 -16.52
CA GLU A 366 1.54 19.14 -17.56
C GLU A 366 2.95 18.54 -17.49
N GLU A 367 3.96 19.35 -17.17
CA GLU A 367 5.34 18.90 -16.97
C GLU A 367 5.47 17.94 -15.79
N GLU A 368 4.80 18.22 -14.66
CA GLU A 368 4.78 17.32 -13.50
C GLU A 368 4.14 15.97 -13.85
N LEU A 369 3.02 15.97 -14.58
CA LEU A 369 2.34 14.74 -15.01
C LEU A 369 3.17 13.96 -16.06
N THR A 370 3.90 14.67 -16.92
CA THR A 370 4.84 14.08 -17.87
C THR A 370 5.98 13.38 -17.13
N ALA A 371 6.58 14.06 -16.14
CA ALA A 371 7.63 13.50 -15.30
C ALA A 371 7.16 12.28 -14.53
N GLU A 372 5.94 12.31 -13.98
CA GLU A 372 5.33 11.21 -13.24
C GLU A 372 5.24 9.93 -14.09
N LEU A 373 4.70 10.02 -15.32
CA LEU A 373 4.58 8.89 -16.24
C LEU A 373 5.94 8.38 -16.72
N SER A 374 6.91 9.27 -17.00
CA SER A 374 8.25 8.85 -17.41
C SER A 374 9.02 8.13 -16.31
N VAL A 375 8.88 8.57 -15.05
CA VAL A 375 9.45 7.87 -13.89
C VAL A 375 8.81 6.49 -13.72
N SER A 376 7.48 6.39 -13.86
CA SER A 376 6.76 5.12 -13.84
C SER A 376 7.23 4.15 -14.95
N ALA A 377 7.54 4.66 -16.15
CA ALA A 377 8.11 3.84 -17.23
C ALA A 377 9.54 3.35 -16.92
N ALA A 378 10.38 4.18 -16.30
CA ALA A 378 11.70 3.76 -15.84
C ALA A 378 11.64 2.73 -14.70
N GLN A 379 10.65 2.84 -13.80
CA GLN A 379 10.34 1.79 -12.84
C GLN A 379 9.90 0.48 -13.54
N GLY A 380 9.13 0.56 -14.63
CA GLY A 380 8.80 -0.62 -15.43
C GLY A 380 10.02 -1.25 -16.09
N LEU A 381 10.96 -0.47 -16.60
CA LEU A 381 12.25 -1.01 -17.05
C LEU A 381 12.99 -1.72 -15.91
N ALA A 382 12.90 -1.21 -14.68
CA ALA A 382 13.47 -1.87 -13.51
C ALA A 382 12.83 -3.24 -13.25
N LEU A 383 11.50 -3.34 -13.31
CA LEU A 383 10.78 -4.59 -13.05
C LEU A 383 10.91 -5.63 -14.18
N ALA A 384 11.28 -5.21 -15.39
CA ALA A 384 11.57 -6.14 -16.49
C ALA A 384 12.75 -7.07 -16.19
N GLY A 385 13.77 -6.62 -15.46
CA GLY A 385 14.90 -7.47 -15.08
C GLY A 385 15.64 -8.09 -16.27
N LEU A 386 15.67 -7.40 -17.41
CA LEU A 386 16.39 -7.83 -18.62
C LEU A 386 17.70 -7.05 -18.76
N GLN A 387 18.69 -7.65 -19.43
CA GLN A 387 19.94 -6.94 -19.74
C GLN A 387 19.68 -5.71 -20.63
N GLU A 388 18.76 -5.82 -21.58
CA GLU A 388 18.32 -4.73 -22.44
C GLU A 388 17.66 -3.59 -21.65
N SER A 389 16.92 -3.94 -20.58
CA SER A 389 16.34 -2.95 -19.66
C SER A 389 17.43 -2.27 -18.83
N GLU A 390 18.43 -3.00 -18.33
CA GLU A 390 19.59 -2.43 -17.62
C GLU A 390 20.42 -1.50 -18.50
N ALA A 391 20.59 -1.85 -19.78
CA ALA A 391 21.25 -1.01 -20.77
C ALA A 391 20.45 0.27 -21.05
N ALA A 392 19.13 0.16 -21.22
CA ALA A 392 18.25 1.32 -21.38
C ALA A 392 18.30 2.25 -20.16
N LEU A 393 18.24 1.70 -18.93
CA LEU A 393 18.37 2.47 -17.70
C LEU A 393 19.72 3.19 -17.59
N SER A 394 20.81 2.52 -17.98
CA SER A 394 22.13 3.15 -18.03
C SER A 394 22.17 4.31 -19.05
N ALA A 395 21.53 4.14 -20.21
CA ALA A 395 21.44 5.18 -21.24
C ALA A 395 20.57 6.38 -20.83
N LEU A 396 19.54 6.18 -19.99
CA LEU A 396 18.69 7.27 -19.49
C LEU A 396 19.48 8.31 -18.69
N LYS A 397 20.47 7.87 -17.90
CA LYS A 397 21.31 8.75 -17.08
C LYS A 397 22.06 9.79 -17.92
N GLU A 398 22.61 9.34 -19.04
CA GLU A 398 23.39 10.16 -19.97
C GLU A 398 22.55 10.79 -21.09
N SER A 399 21.25 10.46 -21.17
CA SER A 399 20.39 10.93 -22.25
C SER A 399 20.21 12.44 -22.23
N ALA A 400 20.46 13.10 -23.36
CA ALA A 400 20.21 14.54 -23.52
C ALA A 400 18.70 14.89 -23.44
N THR A 401 17.82 13.94 -23.74
CA THR A 401 16.36 14.17 -23.82
C THR A 401 15.59 13.68 -22.60
N ALA A 402 16.16 12.80 -21.77
CA ALA A 402 15.49 12.31 -20.58
C ALA A 402 15.26 13.43 -19.54
N LEU A 403 14.13 13.40 -18.86
CA LEU A 403 13.81 14.34 -17.78
C LEU A 403 14.76 14.16 -16.60
N ALA A 404 15.03 15.24 -15.86
CA ALA A 404 15.90 15.21 -14.69
C ALA A 404 15.43 14.18 -13.64
N SER A 405 14.12 14.07 -13.41
CA SER A 405 13.53 13.08 -12.49
C SER A 405 13.78 11.63 -12.93
N VAL A 406 13.84 11.36 -14.24
CA VAL A 406 14.16 10.02 -14.76
C VAL A 406 15.63 9.72 -14.56
N LYS A 407 16.51 10.70 -14.81
CA LYS A 407 17.96 10.56 -14.57
C LYS A 407 18.28 10.29 -13.11
N GLU A 408 17.59 10.98 -12.21
CA GLU A 408 17.75 10.83 -10.76
C GLU A 408 17.51 9.38 -10.29
N ILE A 409 16.54 8.68 -10.90
CA ILE A 409 16.18 7.32 -10.48
C ILE A 409 16.90 6.22 -11.26
N ALA A 410 17.62 6.54 -12.34
CA ALA A 410 18.16 5.56 -13.28
C ALA A 410 19.08 4.52 -12.62
N ASP A 411 19.94 4.95 -11.68
CA ASP A 411 20.86 4.05 -10.98
C ASP A 411 20.13 3.09 -10.04
N ASP A 412 19.14 3.57 -9.28
CA ASP A 412 18.37 2.74 -8.34
C ASP A 412 17.39 1.81 -9.07
N ALA A 413 16.82 2.27 -10.18
CA ALA A 413 16.06 1.44 -11.11
C ALA A 413 16.93 0.31 -11.69
N LYS A 414 18.19 0.60 -12.07
CA LYS A 414 19.13 -0.42 -12.55
C LYS A 414 19.44 -1.46 -11.48
N LYS A 415 19.75 -1.05 -10.25
CA LYS A 415 19.96 -2.00 -9.12
C LYS A 415 18.73 -2.87 -8.88
N THR A 416 17.53 -2.32 -9.04
CA THR A 416 16.28 -3.07 -8.94
C THR A 416 16.17 -4.10 -10.07
N SER A 417 16.48 -3.71 -11.31
CA SER A 417 16.55 -4.63 -12.45
C SER A 417 17.52 -5.79 -12.22
N GLU A 418 18.72 -5.50 -11.72
CA GLU A 418 19.72 -6.52 -11.39
C GLU A 418 19.19 -7.51 -10.32
N LYS A 419 18.48 -7.01 -9.30
CA LYS A 419 17.83 -7.86 -8.29
C LYS A 419 16.74 -8.73 -8.90
N VAL A 420 15.84 -8.18 -9.71
CA VAL A 420 14.77 -8.94 -10.36
C VAL A 420 15.35 -10.00 -11.31
N ARG A 421 16.39 -9.67 -12.07
CA ARG A 421 17.10 -10.62 -12.94
C ARG A 421 17.75 -11.76 -12.14
N THR A 422 18.39 -11.42 -11.03
CA THR A 422 19.15 -12.38 -10.20
C THR A 422 18.24 -13.31 -9.41
N PHE A 423 17.17 -12.76 -8.81
CA PHE A 423 16.34 -13.49 -7.86
C PHE A 423 15.00 -13.95 -8.46
N GLY A 424 14.58 -13.40 -9.60
CA GLY A 424 13.25 -13.55 -10.14
C GLY A 424 12.20 -12.70 -9.40
N GLN A 425 11.06 -12.47 -10.04
CA GLN A 425 9.98 -11.63 -9.50
C GLN A 425 9.38 -12.17 -8.19
N LEU A 426 9.18 -13.49 -8.08
CA LEU A 426 8.55 -14.07 -6.89
C LEU A 426 9.37 -13.76 -5.62
N LYS A 427 10.69 -13.93 -5.67
CA LYS A 427 11.56 -13.59 -4.56
C LYS A 427 11.66 -12.07 -4.35
N TYR A 428 11.70 -11.29 -5.43
CA TYR A 428 11.68 -9.83 -5.34
C TYR A 428 10.46 -9.30 -4.57
N TYR A 429 9.25 -9.75 -4.92
CA TYR A 429 8.01 -9.33 -4.23
C TYR A 429 7.92 -9.87 -2.80
N ALA A 430 8.38 -11.10 -2.54
CA ALA A 430 8.43 -11.65 -1.19
C ALA A 430 9.41 -10.87 -0.27
N ASP A 431 10.53 -10.39 -0.82
CA ASP A 431 11.49 -9.57 -0.06
C ASP A 431 11.00 -8.11 0.07
N ARG A 432 10.26 -7.57 -0.91
CA ARG A 432 9.64 -6.24 -0.83
C ARG A 432 8.73 -6.13 0.40
N LYS A 433 7.85 -7.11 0.61
CA LYS A 433 6.97 -7.19 1.79
C LYS A 433 7.72 -7.16 3.12
N LYS A 434 8.87 -7.85 3.19
CA LYS A 434 9.71 -7.82 4.41
C LYS A 434 10.32 -6.46 4.67
N HIS A 435 10.69 -5.73 3.62
CA HIS A 435 11.24 -4.39 3.72
C HIS A 435 10.18 -3.33 4.07
N GLU A 436 8.94 -3.50 3.62
CA GLU A 436 7.79 -2.70 4.08
C GLU A 436 7.64 -2.77 5.62
N HIS A 437 7.94 -3.93 6.22
CA HIS A 437 7.85 -4.13 7.67
C HIS A 437 9.11 -3.79 8.47
N ASN A 438 10.28 -3.70 7.81
CA ASN A 438 11.56 -3.46 8.46
C ASN A 438 12.21 -2.18 7.92
N HIS A 439 11.62 -1.03 8.24
CA HIS A 439 12.32 0.26 8.22
C HIS A 439 13.29 0.33 9.42
N GLU A 440 14.21 -0.63 9.52
CA GLU A 440 15.37 -0.45 10.38
C GLU A 440 16.20 0.68 9.77
N GLU A 441 16.33 1.78 10.50
CA GLU A 441 17.38 2.76 10.28
C GLU A 441 18.70 2.01 10.25
N LYS A 442 19.22 1.71 9.06
CA LYS A 442 20.66 1.54 8.89
C LYS A 442 21.27 2.89 9.25
N LYS A 443 21.56 3.09 10.55
CA LYS A 443 22.39 4.20 10.98
C LYS A 443 23.70 4.10 10.18
N PRO A 444 24.16 5.23 9.60
CA PRO A 444 25.36 5.26 8.77
C PRO A 444 26.61 4.75 9.50
#